data_AF-A0AA92BLM3-F1
#
_entry.id   AF-A0AA92BLM3-F1
#
_cell.length_a   1.000
_cell.length_b   1.000
_cell.length_c   1.000
_cell.angle_alpha   90.00
_cell.angle_beta   90.00
_cell.angle_gamma   90.00
#
_symmetry.space_group_name_H-M   'P 1'
#
loop_
_entity.id
_entity.type
_entity.pdbx_description
1 polymer ?
#
loop_
_entity_poly.entity_id
_entity_poly.type
_entity_poly.pdbx_seq_one_letter_code
_entity_poly.pdbx_strand_id
1 'polypeptide(L)'
;MTFIASMVEQHAEEAAFLILLHDHAVRAPHYDLDDLGRLDERIEAHLDGLRIAGPAGLQVLLTQLGPDTIGEMFASVVLAFQTQDVQGLARVNEHLKGATGTERGYLMALGWLEWEYLSPWIEAMLASSTPLFQRLGLAACGMHRRDPGPTLQTALAHADPGVLARAARTAGELRRRELLPALHRHCQHGDVATRFWVNWASAQMGDEQALEPLRLFAEQPGQFQFRALCVLLAWQRREASISWICQLIENPGQLRTGIRAIGLLGDPLSVPWLIQQMHDLPYARVAGEAFSLITGADLALLDLELQVLPDFDVGPNDDPEDPNVSMDPDEDLPWPDPAAIATWWCTHGASLQTGISHMLGRQQSESSFLHALARGQQRQRIAAACALARWQPDQALFPTNAPARRQMSCLRTMQAPHQHRP
;
A
#
# COMPACT_ATOMS: atom_id res chain seq x y z
N MET A 1 -29.00 -15.45 28.34
CA MET A 1 -29.08 -15.07 26.92
C MET A 1 -28.45 -13.70 26.65
N THR A 2 -28.53 -12.73 27.57
CA THR A 2 -27.89 -11.41 27.47
C THR A 2 -26.37 -11.42 27.33
N PHE A 3 -25.66 -12.30 28.06
CA PHE A 3 -24.19 -12.38 28.01
C PHE A 3 -23.64 -12.87 26.66
N ILE A 4 -24.34 -13.78 25.98
CA ILE A 4 -23.91 -14.27 24.65
C ILE A 4 -24.12 -13.18 23.59
N ALA A 5 -25.23 -12.43 23.67
CA ALA A 5 -25.46 -11.31 22.77
C ALA A 5 -24.38 -10.22 22.90
N SER A 6 -24.00 -9.86 24.14
CA SER A 6 -22.92 -8.88 24.38
C SER A 6 -21.55 -9.36 23.89
N MET A 7 -21.28 -10.67 23.91
CA MET A 7 -20.03 -11.20 23.34
C MET A 7 -19.99 -11.10 21.80
N VAL A 8 -21.13 -11.34 21.12
CA VAL A 8 -21.20 -11.21 19.66
C VAL A 8 -21.03 -9.75 19.22
N GLU A 9 -21.63 -8.81 19.96
CA GLU A 9 -21.43 -7.37 19.75
C GLU A 9 -19.95 -6.98 19.92
N GLN A 10 -19.29 -7.46 20.97
CA GLN A 10 -17.86 -7.22 21.17
C GLN A 10 -17.01 -7.76 20.02
N HIS A 11 -17.29 -8.97 19.50
CA HIS A 11 -16.57 -9.47 18.33
C HIS A 11 -16.81 -8.63 17.07
N ALA A 12 -18.02 -8.09 16.89
CA ALA A 12 -18.34 -7.20 15.78
C ALA A 12 -17.56 -5.88 15.87
N GLU A 13 -17.56 -5.23 17.03
CA GLU A 13 -16.85 -3.99 17.29
C GLU A 13 -15.33 -4.15 17.12
N GLU A 14 -14.75 -5.20 17.68
CA GLU A 14 -13.31 -5.46 17.59
C GLU A 14 -12.88 -5.81 16.15
N ALA A 15 -13.66 -6.63 15.42
CA ALA A 15 -13.36 -6.91 14.02
C ALA A 15 -13.42 -5.64 13.15
N ALA A 16 -14.42 -4.77 13.40
CA ALA A 16 -14.58 -3.50 12.70
C ALA A 16 -13.45 -2.51 13.03
N PHE A 17 -12.99 -2.44 14.28
CA PHE A 17 -11.88 -1.58 14.68
C PHE A 17 -10.54 -2.08 14.12
N LEU A 18 -10.22 -3.36 14.30
CA LEU A 18 -8.91 -3.92 13.95
C LEU A 18 -8.63 -3.86 12.45
N ILE A 19 -9.66 -3.95 11.60
CA ILE A 19 -9.45 -3.85 10.15
C ILE A 19 -9.14 -2.42 9.70
N LEU A 20 -9.61 -1.39 10.43
CA LEU A 20 -9.19 -0.01 10.19
C LEU A 20 -7.71 0.18 10.58
N LEU A 21 -7.30 -0.41 11.70
CA LEU A 21 -5.89 -0.46 12.10
C LEU A 21 -5.05 -1.19 11.04
N HIS A 22 -5.52 -2.32 10.51
CA HIS A 22 -4.81 -3.05 9.45
C HIS A 22 -4.70 -2.21 8.16
N ASP A 23 -5.74 -1.49 7.77
CA ASP A 23 -5.72 -0.62 6.60
C ASP A 23 -4.72 0.56 6.75
N HIS A 24 -4.48 1.04 7.97
CA HIS A 24 -3.35 1.93 8.28
C HIS A 24 -2.01 1.18 8.20
N ALA A 25 -1.89 0.06 8.90
CA ALA A 25 -0.68 -0.73 9.03
C ALA A 25 -0.05 -1.13 7.67
N VAL A 26 -0.87 -1.47 6.67
CA VAL A 26 -0.38 -1.83 5.32
C VAL A 26 0.24 -0.65 4.53
N ARG A 27 0.28 0.56 5.11
CA ARG A 27 0.94 1.77 4.56
C ARG A 27 1.84 2.49 5.58
N ALA A 28 1.76 2.12 6.85
CA ALA A 28 2.54 2.69 7.93
C ALA A 28 4.04 2.38 7.74
N PRO A 29 4.93 3.23 8.27
CA PRO A 29 6.37 3.04 8.11
C PRO A 29 6.90 1.85 8.92
N HIS A 30 6.38 1.62 10.14
CA HIS A 30 7.01 0.77 11.17
C HIS A 30 6.49 -0.68 11.26
N TYR A 31 5.45 -1.05 10.50
CA TYR A 31 4.95 -2.43 10.51
C TYR A 31 5.82 -3.32 9.62
N ASP A 32 6.29 -4.46 10.11
CA ASP A 32 6.86 -5.51 9.28
C ASP A 32 5.82 -6.59 8.89
N LEU A 33 6.25 -7.65 8.19
CA LEU A 33 5.34 -8.73 7.80
C LEU A 33 4.84 -9.56 9.00
N ASP A 34 5.63 -9.69 10.06
CA ASP A 34 5.27 -10.44 11.26
C ASP A 34 4.28 -9.64 12.11
N ASP A 35 4.43 -8.31 12.20
CA ASP A 35 3.44 -7.40 12.80
C ASP A 35 2.09 -7.51 12.10
N LEU A 36 2.09 -7.45 10.76
CA LEU A 36 0.87 -7.64 9.96
C LEU A 36 0.27 -9.03 10.21
N GLY A 37 1.09 -10.07 10.32
CA GLY A 37 0.63 -11.42 10.67
C GLY A 37 -0.08 -11.49 12.03
N ARG A 38 0.50 -10.87 13.07
CA ARG A 38 -0.12 -10.79 14.39
C ARG A 38 -1.43 -10.02 14.37
N LEU A 39 -1.50 -8.92 13.62
CA LEU A 39 -2.72 -8.15 13.46
C LEU A 39 -3.80 -8.95 12.71
N ASP A 40 -3.41 -9.66 11.65
CA ASP A 40 -4.31 -10.53 10.90
C ASP A 40 -4.91 -11.63 11.78
N GLU A 41 -4.09 -12.27 12.63
CA GLU A 41 -4.54 -13.30 13.57
C GLU A 41 -5.58 -12.76 14.55
N ARG A 42 -5.40 -11.53 15.04
CA ARG A 42 -6.40 -10.86 15.91
C ARG A 42 -7.71 -10.63 15.18
N ILE A 43 -7.67 -10.08 13.96
CA ILE A 43 -8.87 -9.87 13.14
C ILE A 43 -9.59 -11.20 12.90
N GLU A 44 -8.84 -12.23 12.50
CA GLU A 44 -9.39 -13.55 12.22
C GLU A 44 -10.04 -14.20 13.46
N ALA A 45 -9.48 -13.99 14.66
CA ALA A 45 -10.08 -14.48 15.90
C ALA A 45 -11.47 -13.89 16.18
N HIS A 46 -11.66 -12.58 15.93
CA HIS A 46 -12.98 -11.94 16.10
C HIS A 46 -13.95 -12.34 14.98
N LEU A 47 -13.48 -12.46 13.74
CA LEU A 47 -14.26 -13.02 12.65
C LEU A 47 -14.71 -14.46 12.94
N ASP A 48 -13.85 -15.27 13.57
CA ASP A 48 -14.20 -16.63 13.97
C ASP A 48 -15.28 -16.67 15.05
N GLY A 49 -15.18 -15.79 16.07
CA GLY A 49 -16.24 -15.62 17.06
C GLY A 49 -17.60 -15.29 16.44
N LEU A 50 -17.61 -14.43 15.42
CA LEU A 50 -18.82 -14.10 14.66
C LEU A 50 -19.34 -15.26 13.82
N ARG A 51 -18.44 -16.06 13.21
CA ARG A 51 -18.84 -17.29 12.50
C ARG A 51 -19.47 -18.31 13.43
N ILE A 52 -18.91 -18.50 14.62
CA ILE A 52 -19.46 -19.41 15.64
C ILE A 52 -20.86 -18.98 16.09
N ALA A 53 -21.13 -17.67 16.15
CA ALA A 53 -22.45 -17.13 16.43
C ALA A 53 -23.50 -17.40 15.30
N GLY A 54 -23.06 -17.92 14.15
CA GLY A 54 -23.92 -18.30 13.03
C GLY A 54 -24.70 -17.10 12.47
N PRO A 55 -25.99 -17.27 12.12
CA PRO A 55 -26.81 -16.18 11.56
C PRO A 55 -26.91 -14.94 12.46
N ALA A 56 -26.76 -15.10 13.78
CA ALA A 56 -26.80 -13.98 14.71
C ALA A 56 -25.58 -13.05 14.54
N GLY A 57 -24.39 -13.61 14.24
CA GLY A 57 -23.17 -12.83 14.03
C GLY A 57 -23.28 -11.86 12.86
N LEU A 58 -23.77 -12.34 11.71
CA LEU A 58 -24.03 -11.48 10.55
C LEU A 58 -25.15 -10.46 10.83
N GLN A 59 -26.22 -10.86 11.52
CA GLN A 59 -27.33 -9.93 11.82
C GLN A 59 -26.92 -8.77 12.72
N VAL A 60 -26.05 -8.98 13.70
CA VAL A 60 -25.52 -7.89 14.54
C VAL A 60 -24.81 -6.86 13.67
N LEU A 61 -23.89 -7.30 12.81
CA LEU A 61 -23.16 -6.42 11.89
C LEU A 61 -24.08 -5.68 10.91
N LEU A 62 -25.05 -6.38 10.32
CA LEU A 62 -26.02 -5.77 9.39
C LEU A 62 -26.90 -4.70 10.07
N THR A 63 -27.12 -4.82 11.38
CA THR A 63 -27.90 -3.84 12.16
C THR A 63 -27.06 -2.61 12.52
N GLN A 64 -25.74 -2.76 12.59
CA GLN A 64 -24.79 -1.69 12.86
C GLN A 64 -24.38 -0.89 11.62
N LEU A 65 -24.74 -1.35 10.41
CA LEU A 65 -24.41 -0.65 9.16
C LEU A 65 -25.03 0.75 9.10
N GLY A 66 -24.16 1.75 8.91
CA GLY A 66 -24.48 3.15 8.69
C GLY A 66 -23.82 3.69 7.41
N PRO A 67 -23.98 4.99 7.11
CA PRO A 67 -23.46 5.59 5.89
C PRO A 67 -21.92 5.55 5.79
N ASP A 68 -21.23 5.57 6.93
CA ASP A 68 -19.76 5.71 7.01
C ASP A 68 -19.08 4.53 7.75
N THR A 69 -19.81 3.45 8.01
CA THR A 69 -19.33 2.28 8.77
C THR A 69 -18.45 1.37 7.91
N ILE A 70 -17.15 1.67 7.85
CA ILE A 70 -16.17 0.95 7.02
C ILE A 70 -15.86 -0.44 7.60
N GLY A 71 -15.64 -0.56 8.92
CA GLY A 71 -15.24 -1.81 9.55
C GLY A 71 -16.36 -2.85 9.60
N GLU A 72 -17.58 -2.41 9.87
CA GLU A 72 -18.78 -3.23 9.91
C GLU A 72 -19.15 -3.73 8.51
N MET A 73 -18.97 -2.87 7.48
CA MET A 73 -19.08 -3.29 6.09
C MET A 73 -18.07 -4.38 5.75
N PHE A 74 -16.81 -4.22 6.16
CA PHE A 74 -15.80 -5.25 5.99
C PHE A 74 -16.24 -6.60 6.58
N ALA A 75 -16.60 -6.62 7.87
CA ALA A 75 -16.93 -7.86 8.55
C ALA A 75 -18.22 -8.48 7.99
N SER A 76 -19.22 -7.67 7.63
CA SER A 76 -20.46 -8.12 6.99
C SER A 76 -20.18 -8.82 5.66
N VAL A 77 -19.34 -8.22 4.81
CA VAL A 77 -18.96 -8.79 3.51
C VAL A 77 -18.20 -10.10 3.71
N VAL A 78 -17.21 -10.14 4.61
CA VAL A 78 -16.43 -11.35 4.89
C VAL A 78 -17.33 -12.51 5.29
N LEU A 79 -18.20 -12.31 6.29
CA LEU A 79 -19.11 -13.37 6.75
C LEU A 79 -20.07 -13.81 5.63
N ALA A 80 -20.70 -12.85 4.94
CA ALA A 80 -21.69 -13.18 3.91
C ALA A 80 -21.08 -14.00 2.74
N PHE A 81 -19.83 -13.71 2.34
CA PHE A 81 -19.12 -14.52 1.35
C PHE A 81 -18.71 -15.89 1.90
N GLN A 82 -18.17 -15.97 3.11
CA GLN A 82 -17.70 -17.23 3.70
C GLN A 82 -18.84 -18.20 3.97
N THR A 83 -20.02 -17.72 4.37
CA THR A 83 -21.21 -18.53 4.60
C THR A 83 -22.05 -18.74 3.35
N GLN A 84 -21.65 -18.17 2.20
CA GLN A 84 -22.42 -18.15 0.95
C GLN A 84 -23.88 -17.67 1.16
N ASP A 85 -24.07 -16.71 2.06
CA ASP A 85 -25.40 -16.18 2.40
C ASP A 85 -25.84 -15.18 1.31
N VAL A 86 -26.62 -15.68 0.37
CA VAL A 86 -27.19 -14.89 -0.74
C VAL A 86 -28.03 -13.71 -0.22
N GLN A 87 -28.79 -13.89 0.86
CA GLN A 87 -29.64 -12.84 1.40
C GLN A 87 -28.81 -11.78 2.13
N GLY A 88 -27.81 -12.22 2.89
CA GLY A 88 -26.81 -11.36 3.50
C GLY A 88 -26.09 -10.50 2.45
N LEU A 89 -25.56 -11.12 1.40
CA LEU A 89 -24.90 -10.42 0.30
C LEU A 89 -25.85 -9.44 -0.41
N ALA A 90 -27.11 -9.79 -0.62
CA ALA A 90 -28.08 -8.88 -1.21
C ALA A 90 -28.31 -7.62 -0.33
N ARG A 91 -28.41 -7.79 0.99
CA ARG A 91 -28.56 -6.65 1.93
C ARG A 91 -27.32 -5.77 1.96
N VAL A 92 -26.13 -6.36 2.02
CA VAL A 92 -24.85 -5.63 1.99
C VAL A 92 -24.69 -4.85 0.68
N ASN A 93 -25.01 -5.49 -0.46
CA ASN A 93 -24.95 -4.86 -1.77
C ASN A 93 -25.96 -3.71 -1.90
N GLU A 94 -27.16 -3.85 -1.33
CA GLU A 94 -28.16 -2.78 -1.33
C GLU A 94 -27.73 -1.60 -0.45
N HIS A 95 -27.18 -1.88 0.74
CA HIS A 95 -26.59 -0.85 1.60
C HIS A 95 -25.49 -0.09 0.87
N LEU A 96 -24.56 -0.79 0.22
CA LEU A 96 -23.45 -0.18 -0.49
C LEU A 96 -23.91 0.78 -1.60
N LYS A 97 -25.00 0.47 -2.32
CA LYS A 97 -25.57 1.36 -3.34
C LYS A 97 -26.09 2.66 -2.73
N GLY A 98 -26.67 2.61 -1.52
CA GLY A 98 -27.19 3.76 -0.80
C GLY A 98 -26.13 4.54 -0.01
N ALA A 99 -25.01 3.91 0.33
CA ALA A 99 -23.97 4.44 1.21
C ALA A 99 -22.57 4.14 0.67
N THR A 100 -22.14 4.88 -0.35
CA THR A 100 -20.84 4.69 -1.02
C THR A 100 -19.64 4.95 -0.10
N GLY A 101 -19.82 5.66 1.03
CA GLY A 101 -18.80 5.82 2.08
C GLY A 101 -18.28 4.49 2.64
N THR A 102 -19.09 3.44 2.58
CA THR A 102 -18.72 2.09 3.03
C THR A 102 -17.91 1.27 2.02
N GLU A 103 -17.72 1.74 0.78
CA GLU A 103 -17.07 0.97 -0.29
C GLU A 103 -15.65 0.50 0.07
N ARG A 104 -14.92 1.31 0.84
CA ARG A 104 -13.57 0.96 1.32
C ARG A 104 -13.59 -0.34 2.13
N GLY A 105 -14.59 -0.52 3.00
CA GLY A 105 -14.78 -1.74 3.79
C GLY A 105 -15.05 -2.96 2.93
N TYR A 106 -15.86 -2.80 1.88
CA TYR A 106 -16.13 -3.86 0.91
C TYR A 106 -14.86 -4.27 0.16
N LEU A 107 -14.07 -3.29 -0.31
CA LEU A 107 -12.79 -3.54 -0.97
C LEU A 107 -11.78 -4.24 -0.05
N MET A 108 -11.73 -3.86 1.23
CA MET A 108 -10.90 -4.53 2.24
C MET A 108 -11.31 -5.99 2.39
N ALA A 109 -12.61 -6.30 2.39
CA ALA A 109 -13.11 -7.66 2.50
C ALA A 109 -12.75 -8.51 1.27
N LEU A 110 -12.87 -7.95 0.07
CA LEU A 110 -12.43 -8.61 -1.17
C LEU A 110 -10.93 -8.91 -1.17
N GLY A 111 -10.12 -8.02 -0.59
CA GLY A 111 -8.68 -8.25 -0.40
C GLY A 111 -8.39 -9.31 0.66
N TRP A 112 -9.20 -9.39 1.71
CA TRP A 112 -9.01 -10.30 2.84
C TRP A 112 -9.38 -11.76 2.54
N LEU A 113 -10.55 -11.97 1.95
CA LEU A 113 -11.09 -13.29 1.63
C LEU A 113 -10.13 -14.08 0.74
N GLU A 114 -10.10 -15.41 0.90
CA GLU A 114 -9.41 -16.29 -0.06
C GLU A 114 -10.19 -16.38 -1.38
N TRP A 115 -9.47 -16.64 -2.48
CA TRP A 115 -10.03 -16.56 -3.83
C TRP A 115 -11.21 -17.52 -4.04
N GLU A 116 -11.18 -18.67 -3.40
CA GLU A 116 -12.19 -19.73 -3.51
C GLU A 116 -13.58 -19.26 -3.02
N TYR A 117 -13.63 -18.35 -2.05
CA TYR A 117 -14.88 -17.74 -1.60
C TYR A 117 -15.42 -16.70 -2.58
N LEU A 118 -14.53 -16.05 -3.32
CA LEU A 118 -14.88 -14.96 -4.24
C LEU A 118 -15.21 -15.47 -5.64
N SER A 119 -14.47 -16.44 -6.15
CA SER A 119 -14.49 -16.84 -7.56
C SER A 119 -15.88 -17.14 -8.13
N PRO A 120 -16.83 -17.76 -7.40
CA PRO A 120 -18.18 -18.00 -7.92
C PRO A 120 -18.97 -16.71 -8.23
N TRP A 121 -18.61 -15.59 -7.60
CA TRP A 121 -19.32 -14.32 -7.69
C TRP A 121 -18.66 -13.32 -8.64
N ILE A 122 -17.35 -13.45 -8.87
CA ILE A 122 -16.58 -12.48 -9.65
C ILE A 122 -17.09 -12.36 -11.08
N GLU A 123 -17.48 -13.45 -11.74
CA GLU A 123 -18.03 -13.40 -13.09
C GLU A 123 -19.31 -12.54 -13.16
N ALA A 124 -20.21 -12.72 -12.20
CA ALA A 124 -21.43 -11.92 -12.11
C ALA A 124 -21.16 -10.45 -11.80
N MET A 125 -20.17 -10.16 -10.95
CA MET A 125 -19.74 -8.79 -10.65
C MET A 125 -19.15 -8.10 -11.89
N LEU A 126 -18.27 -8.80 -12.61
CA LEU A 126 -17.63 -8.33 -13.84
C LEU A 126 -18.64 -8.08 -14.98
N ALA A 127 -19.68 -8.92 -15.07
CA ALA A 127 -20.76 -8.80 -16.05
C ALA A 127 -21.88 -7.82 -15.64
N SER A 128 -21.82 -7.25 -14.43
CA SER A 128 -22.84 -6.34 -13.93
C SER A 128 -22.93 -5.08 -14.80
N SER A 129 -24.16 -4.62 -15.06
CA SER A 129 -24.41 -3.33 -15.69
C SER A 129 -24.20 -2.13 -14.74
N THR A 130 -24.00 -2.39 -13.45
CA THR A 130 -23.75 -1.33 -12.45
C THR A 130 -22.24 -1.09 -12.33
N PRO A 131 -21.72 0.11 -12.68
CA PRO A 131 -20.27 0.39 -12.68
C PRO A 131 -19.58 0.08 -11.34
N LEU A 132 -20.28 0.31 -10.23
CA LEU A 132 -19.82 -0.04 -8.88
C LEU A 132 -19.42 -1.52 -8.76
N PHE A 133 -20.28 -2.46 -9.16
CA PHE A 133 -19.99 -3.89 -9.02
C PHE A 133 -18.93 -4.38 -10.02
N GLN A 134 -18.94 -3.84 -11.24
CA GLN A 134 -17.88 -4.14 -12.20
C GLN A 134 -16.50 -3.71 -11.68
N ARG A 135 -16.43 -2.53 -11.07
CA ARG A 135 -15.22 -2.01 -10.42
C ARG A 135 -14.79 -2.89 -9.24
N LEU A 136 -15.71 -3.34 -8.39
CA LEU A 136 -15.40 -4.28 -7.30
C LEU A 136 -14.88 -5.63 -7.82
N GLY A 137 -15.47 -6.18 -8.89
CA GLY A 137 -14.99 -7.42 -9.53
C GLY A 137 -13.57 -7.28 -10.07
N LEU A 138 -13.28 -6.19 -10.79
CA LEU A 138 -11.94 -5.86 -11.26
C LEU A 138 -10.96 -5.67 -10.10
N ALA A 139 -11.44 -5.14 -8.97
CA ALA A 139 -10.63 -4.95 -7.78
C ALA A 139 -10.22 -6.26 -7.14
N ALA A 140 -11.15 -7.19 -6.98
CA ALA A 140 -10.86 -8.54 -6.49
C ALA A 140 -9.84 -9.24 -7.39
N CYS A 141 -10.04 -9.23 -8.72
CA CYS A 141 -9.08 -9.78 -9.68
C CYS A 141 -7.67 -9.21 -9.49
N GLY A 142 -7.57 -7.88 -9.41
CA GLY A 142 -6.29 -7.21 -9.17
C GLY A 142 -5.67 -7.60 -7.83
N MET A 143 -6.39 -7.49 -6.71
CA MET A 143 -5.89 -7.83 -5.37
C MET A 143 -5.41 -9.27 -5.24
N HIS A 144 -6.05 -10.20 -5.97
CA HIS A 144 -5.72 -11.63 -5.98
C HIS A 144 -4.74 -12.05 -7.08
N ARG A 145 -4.31 -11.10 -7.91
CA ARG A 145 -3.50 -11.34 -9.10
C ARG A 145 -4.10 -12.41 -10.02
N ARG A 146 -5.43 -12.37 -10.19
CA ARG A 146 -6.21 -13.24 -11.08
C ARG A 146 -6.61 -12.45 -12.32
N ASP A 147 -6.34 -13.02 -13.49
CA ASP A 147 -6.65 -12.39 -14.76
C ASP A 147 -8.16 -12.43 -15.06
N PRO A 148 -8.87 -11.29 -15.21
CA PRO A 148 -10.26 -11.27 -15.66
C PRO A 148 -10.43 -11.48 -17.17
N GLY A 149 -9.34 -11.74 -17.90
CA GLY A 149 -9.37 -12.06 -19.33
C GLY A 149 -9.83 -10.86 -20.17
N PRO A 150 -10.65 -11.08 -21.22
CA PRO A 150 -11.11 -10.03 -22.12
C PRO A 150 -11.85 -8.88 -21.43
N THR A 151 -12.51 -9.14 -20.30
CA THR A 151 -13.24 -8.12 -19.55
C THR A 151 -12.33 -6.97 -19.11
N LEU A 152 -11.05 -7.24 -18.83
CA LEU A 152 -10.08 -6.20 -18.49
C LEU A 152 -9.91 -5.19 -19.62
N GLN A 153 -9.80 -5.67 -20.85
CA GLN A 153 -9.64 -4.83 -22.03
C GLN A 153 -10.91 -4.01 -22.31
N THR A 154 -12.09 -4.63 -22.17
CA THR A 154 -13.36 -3.91 -22.30
C THR A 154 -13.50 -2.81 -21.25
N ALA A 155 -13.09 -3.08 -20.01
CA ALA A 155 -13.16 -2.11 -18.92
C ALA A 155 -12.24 -0.90 -19.11
N LEU A 156 -11.12 -1.04 -19.83
CA LEU A 156 -10.25 0.09 -20.20
C LEU A 156 -10.90 1.05 -21.21
N ALA A 157 -11.98 0.64 -21.88
CA ALA A 157 -12.77 1.49 -22.78
C ALA A 157 -14.11 1.92 -22.15
N HIS A 158 -14.30 1.70 -20.85
CA HIS A 158 -15.55 1.99 -20.16
C HIS A 158 -15.78 3.50 -19.99
N ALA A 159 -17.05 3.93 -20.07
CA ALA A 159 -17.41 5.36 -19.97
C ALA A 159 -17.31 5.93 -18.55
N ASP A 160 -17.59 5.11 -17.53
CA ASP A 160 -17.38 5.47 -16.12
C ASP A 160 -15.87 5.54 -15.80
N PRO A 161 -15.35 6.69 -15.33
CA PRO A 161 -13.93 6.85 -15.02
C PRO A 161 -13.46 5.94 -13.89
N GLY A 162 -14.30 5.62 -12.91
CA GLY A 162 -13.94 4.76 -11.79
C GLY A 162 -13.64 3.33 -12.24
N VAL A 163 -14.47 2.79 -13.14
CA VAL A 163 -14.24 1.46 -13.75
C VAL A 163 -12.93 1.47 -14.54
N LEU A 164 -12.70 2.47 -15.38
CA LEU A 164 -11.49 2.61 -16.18
C LEU A 164 -10.24 2.71 -15.28
N ALA A 165 -10.28 3.57 -14.26
CA ALA A 165 -9.19 3.75 -13.30
C ALA A 165 -8.84 2.43 -12.59
N ARG A 166 -9.85 1.66 -12.17
CA ARG A 166 -9.65 0.36 -11.54
C ARG A 166 -9.15 -0.70 -12.51
N ALA A 167 -9.63 -0.70 -13.75
CA ALA A 167 -9.12 -1.57 -14.82
C ALA A 167 -7.64 -1.28 -15.11
N ALA A 168 -7.26 0.00 -15.20
CA ALA A 168 -5.87 0.42 -15.38
C ALA A 168 -4.99 -0.06 -14.22
N ARG A 169 -5.45 0.16 -12.97
CA ARG A 169 -4.76 -0.36 -11.79
C ARG A 169 -4.59 -1.88 -11.85
N THR A 170 -5.65 -2.62 -12.15
CA THR A 170 -5.61 -4.09 -12.24
C THR A 170 -4.69 -4.55 -13.37
N ALA A 171 -4.65 -3.87 -14.51
CA ALA A 171 -3.71 -4.16 -15.60
C ALA A 171 -2.25 -3.95 -15.17
N GLY A 172 -1.95 -2.90 -14.40
CA GLY A 172 -0.62 -2.67 -13.83
C GLY A 172 -0.24 -3.70 -12.75
N GLU A 173 -1.18 -4.05 -11.86
CA GLU A 173 -1.01 -5.08 -10.83
C GLU A 173 -0.71 -6.46 -11.45
N LEU A 174 -1.38 -6.80 -12.56
CA LEU A 174 -1.20 -8.05 -13.31
C LEU A 174 -0.09 -7.98 -14.36
N ARG A 175 0.49 -6.79 -14.61
CA ARG A 175 1.55 -6.55 -15.60
C ARG A 175 1.19 -6.95 -17.03
N ARG A 176 -0.05 -6.64 -17.43
CA ARG A 176 -0.63 -6.92 -18.77
C ARG A 176 -0.12 -5.95 -19.84
N ARG A 177 1.14 -6.14 -20.26
CA ARG A 177 1.88 -5.26 -21.19
C ARG A 177 1.19 -5.06 -22.53
N GLU A 178 0.48 -6.07 -23.02
CA GLU A 178 -0.27 -6.00 -24.26
C GLU A 178 -1.46 -5.01 -24.20
N LEU A 179 -1.83 -4.54 -23.00
CA LEU A 179 -2.84 -3.49 -22.81
C LEU A 179 -2.26 -2.06 -22.83
N LEU A 180 -0.94 -1.88 -22.96
CA LEU A 180 -0.30 -0.55 -23.08
C LEU A 180 -0.96 0.34 -24.15
N PRO A 181 -1.26 -0.15 -25.38
CA PRO A 181 -1.93 0.69 -26.38
C PRO A 181 -3.33 1.16 -25.96
N ALA A 182 -4.04 0.39 -25.13
CA ALA A 182 -5.33 0.81 -24.58
C ALA A 182 -5.16 1.87 -23.49
N LEU A 183 -4.18 1.69 -22.60
CA LEU A 183 -3.84 2.65 -21.56
C LEU A 183 -3.40 4.00 -22.13
N HIS A 184 -2.60 4.01 -23.20
CA HIS A 184 -2.09 5.22 -23.83
C HIS A 184 -3.17 6.21 -24.26
N ARG A 185 -4.37 5.73 -24.61
CA ARG A 185 -5.51 6.59 -24.96
C ARG A 185 -6.00 7.46 -23.80
N HIS A 186 -5.61 7.13 -22.57
CA HIS A 186 -6.12 7.75 -21.35
C HIS A 186 -5.01 8.39 -20.48
N CYS A 187 -3.77 8.48 -20.97
CA CYS A 187 -2.65 9.07 -20.20
C CYS A 187 -2.88 10.55 -19.82
N GLN A 188 -3.76 11.26 -20.54
CA GLN A 188 -4.15 12.65 -20.29
C GLN A 188 -5.64 12.78 -19.90
N HIS A 189 -6.25 11.72 -19.37
CA HIS A 189 -7.67 11.72 -19.01
C HIS A 189 -8.01 12.85 -18.03
N GLY A 190 -9.23 13.41 -18.13
CA GLY A 190 -9.68 14.53 -17.28
C GLY A 190 -9.77 14.16 -15.80
N ASP A 191 -10.35 12.99 -15.50
CA ASP A 191 -10.37 12.43 -14.13
C ASP A 191 -8.97 12.15 -13.59
N VAL A 192 -8.69 12.65 -12.38
CA VAL A 192 -7.37 12.60 -11.73
C VAL A 192 -6.97 11.16 -11.39
N ALA A 193 -7.89 10.36 -10.86
CA ALA A 193 -7.61 8.99 -10.46
C ALA A 193 -7.34 8.09 -11.68
N THR A 194 -8.13 8.25 -12.74
CA THR A 194 -7.88 7.59 -14.02
C THR A 194 -6.50 7.94 -14.56
N ARG A 195 -6.18 9.23 -14.64
CA ARG A 195 -4.89 9.69 -15.14
C ARG A 195 -3.73 9.12 -14.32
N PHE A 196 -3.85 9.09 -13.00
CA PHE A 196 -2.84 8.46 -12.14
C PHE A 196 -2.69 6.97 -12.44
N TRP A 197 -3.78 6.19 -12.38
CA TRP A 197 -3.68 4.72 -12.50
C TRP A 197 -3.26 4.25 -13.88
N VAL A 198 -3.60 4.99 -14.93
CA VAL A 198 -3.13 4.73 -16.30
C VAL A 198 -1.61 4.92 -16.38
N ASN A 199 -1.09 6.07 -15.95
CA ASN A 199 0.35 6.34 -16.03
C ASN A 199 1.14 5.46 -15.05
N TRP A 200 0.61 5.19 -13.86
CA TRP A 200 1.20 4.26 -12.91
C TRP A 200 1.31 2.85 -13.51
N ALA A 201 0.24 2.33 -14.12
CA ALA A 201 0.24 1.00 -14.72
C ALA A 201 1.22 0.91 -15.90
N SER A 202 1.21 1.90 -16.79
CA SER A 202 2.13 1.95 -17.93
C SER A 202 3.60 2.01 -17.48
N ALA A 203 3.93 2.92 -16.55
CA ALA A 203 5.29 3.03 -16.01
C ALA A 203 5.74 1.73 -15.31
N GLN A 204 4.86 1.13 -14.53
CA GLN A 204 5.12 -0.13 -13.82
C GLN A 204 5.32 -1.32 -14.78
N MET A 205 4.92 -1.19 -16.06
CA MET A 205 5.16 -2.16 -17.12
C MET A 205 6.40 -1.86 -17.98
N GLY A 206 7.06 -0.71 -17.75
CA GLY A 206 8.28 -0.29 -18.42
C GLY A 206 8.09 0.74 -19.53
N ASP A 207 6.92 1.38 -19.61
CA ASP A 207 6.72 2.48 -20.55
C ASP A 207 7.35 3.78 -20.03
N GLU A 208 8.47 4.18 -20.64
CA GLU A 208 9.18 5.40 -20.30
C GLU A 208 8.35 6.67 -20.51
N GLN A 209 7.40 6.66 -21.46
CA GLN A 209 6.56 7.84 -21.74
C GLN A 209 5.62 8.19 -20.59
N ALA A 210 5.28 7.21 -19.76
CA ALA A 210 4.43 7.38 -18.59
C ALA A 210 5.17 7.96 -17.37
N LEU A 211 6.51 8.02 -17.39
CA LEU A 211 7.30 8.53 -16.26
C LEU A 211 7.11 10.03 -16.04
N GLU A 212 7.01 10.83 -17.11
CA GLU A 212 6.85 12.29 -16.99
C GLU A 212 5.48 12.67 -16.40
N PRO A 213 4.34 12.15 -16.89
CA PRO A 213 3.05 12.38 -16.25
C PRO A 213 2.99 11.85 -14.81
N LEU A 214 3.67 10.74 -14.52
CA LEU A 214 3.73 10.18 -13.16
C LEU A 214 4.53 11.07 -12.20
N ARG A 215 5.59 11.74 -12.69
CA ARG A 215 6.37 12.70 -11.90
C ARG A 215 5.51 13.82 -11.33
N LEU A 216 4.53 14.32 -12.10
CA LEU A 216 3.61 15.36 -11.62
C LEU A 216 2.84 14.92 -10.35
N PHE A 217 2.55 13.63 -10.21
CA PHE A 217 1.95 13.09 -8.99
C PHE A 217 2.96 12.87 -7.87
N ALA A 218 4.22 12.58 -8.18
CA ALA A 218 5.29 12.44 -7.19
C ALA A 218 5.65 13.78 -6.53
N GLU A 219 5.47 14.90 -7.26
CA GLU A 219 5.73 16.26 -6.77
C GLU A 219 4.55 16.88 -6.02
N GLN A 220 3.37 16.25 -6.03
CA GLN A 220 2.17 16.78 -5.38
C GLN A 220 1.85 16.02 -4.09
N PRO A 221 1.70 16.69 -2.94
CA PRO A 221 1.18 16.06 -1.73
C PRO A 221 -0.18 15.41 -1.97
N GLY A 222 -0.38 14.21 -1.44
CA GLY A 222 -1.66 13.51 -1.52
C GLY A 222 -1.53 12.00 -1.63
N GLN A 223 -2.67 11.32 -1.79
CA GLN A 223 -2.78 9.86 -1.75
C GLN A 223 -1.97 9.10 -2.82
N PHE A 224 -1.51 9.80 -3.87
CA PHE A 224 -0.78 9.23 -4.98
C PHE A 224 0.74 9.42 -4.89
N GLN A 225 1.21 10.36 -4.07
CA GLN A 225 2.60 10.83 -4.09
C GLN A 225 3.61 9.71 -3.85
N PHE A 226 3.44 8.94 -2.78
CA PHE A 226 4.39 7.89 -2.43
C PHE A 226 4.43 6.76 -3.47
N ARG A 227 3.27 6.39 -4.01
CA ARG A 227 3.18 5.37 -5.06
C ARG A 227 3.83 5.85 -6.35
N ALA A 228 3.63 7.12 -6.72
CA ALA A 228 4.30 7.74 -7.86
C ALA A 228 5.82 7.75 -7.67
N LEU A 229 6.31 8.17 -6.49
CA LEU A 229 7.73 8.15 -6.14
C LEU A 229 8.33 6.75 -6.28
N CYS A 230 7.72 5.73 -5.66
CA CYS A 230 8.24 4.36 -5.71
C CYS A 230 8.39 3.83 -7.15
N VAL A 231 7.40 4.06 -8.01
CA VAL A 231 7.46 3.61 -9.42
C VAL A 231 8.40 4.49 -10.24
N LEU A 232 8.37 5.80 -10.06
CA LEU A 232 9.25 6.71 -10.80
C LEU A 232 10.73 6.40 -10.52
N LEU A 233 11.15 6.32 -9.25
CA LEU A 233 12.54 6.03 -8.91
C LEU A 233 12.95 4.59 -9.23
N ALA A 234 12.00 3.65 -9.25
CA ALA A 234 12.27 2.33 -9.80
C ALA A 234 12.59 2.43 -11.29
N TRP A 235 11.73 3.02 -12.11
CA TRP A 235 11.83 2.87 -13.57
C TRP A 235 12.64 3.95 -14.29
N GLN A 236 12.83 5.13 -13.68
CA GLN A 236 13.58 6.22 -14.27
C GLN A 236 15.08 5.92 -14.31
N ARG A 237 15.75 6.38 -15.38
CA ARG A 237 17.22 6.29 -15.50
C ARG A 237 17.89 7.09 -14.38
N ARG A 238 18.94 6.50 -13.81
CA ARG A 238 19.64 7.01 -12.64
C ARG A 238 20.09 8.47 -12.78
N GLU A 239 20.65 8.86 -13.92
CA GLU A 239 21.12 10.22 -14.16
C GLU A 239 19.96 11.23 -14.15
N ALA A 240 18.82 10.84 -14.72
CA ALA A 240 17.63 11.67 -14.73
C ALA A 240 17.01 11.79 -13.32
N SER A 241 17.03 10.71 -12.54
CA SER A 241 16.61 10.74 -11.13
C SER A 241 17.51 11.62 -10.28
N ILE A 242 18.83 11.56 -10.44
CA ILE A 242 19.77 12.43 -9.72
C ILE A 242 19.50 13.91 -10.06
N SER A 243 19.41 14.24 -11.36
CA SER A 243 19.14 15.60 -11.82
C SER A 243 17.85 16.15 -11.22
N TRP A 244 16.78 15.35 -11.25
CA TRP A 244 15.49 15.71 -10.67
C TRP A 244 15.54 15.87 -9.14
N ILE A 245 16.20 14.96 -8.44
CA ILE A 245 16.38 15.05 -6.98
C ILE A 245 17.12 16.32 -6.59
N CYS A 246 18.17 16.71 -7.32
CA CYS A 246 18.88 17.97 -7.07
C CYS A 246 17.93 19.18 -7.16
N GLN A 247 17.01 19.20 -8.14
CA GLN A 247 16.00 20.26 -8.24
C GLN A 247 15.02 20.27 -7.07
N LEU A 248 14.63 19.08 -6.56
CA LEU A 248 13.72 18.99 -5.42
C LEU A 248 14.35 19.52 -4.13
N ILE A 249 15.62 19.18 -3.86
CA ILE A 249 16.29 19.59 -2.61
C ILE A 249 16.68 21.07 -2.60
N GLU A 250 16.80 21.70 -3.77
CA GLU A 250 16.99 23.15 -3.89
C GLU A 250 15.70 23.96 -3.65
N ASN A 251 14.53 23.30 -3.70
CA ASN A 251 13.23 23.93 -3.47
C ASN A 251 12.70 23.60 -2.06
N PRO A 252 12.60 24.59 -1.14
CA PRO A 252 12.14 24.35 0.23
C PRO A 252 10.76 23.67 0.32
N GLY A 253 9.84 23.98 -0.61
CA GLY A 253 8.51 23.36 -0.65
C GLY A 253 8.51 21.90 -1.10
N GLN A 254 9.62 21.42 -1.67
CA GLN A 254 9.80 20.05 -2.15
C GLN A 254 10.89 19.27 -1.41
N LEU A 255 11.59 19.89 -0.45
CA LEU A 255 12.70 19.28 0.27
C LEU A 255 12.32 17.92 0.89
N ARG A 256 11.13 17.83 1.49
CA ARG A 256 10.57 16.57 2.02
C ARG A 256 10.44 15.48 0.95
N THR A 257 9.95 15.83 -0.24
CA THR A 257 9.86 14.93 -1.40
C THR A 257 11.26 14.50 -1.84
N GLY A 258 12.21 15.45 -1.88
CA GLY A 258 13.62 15.20 -2.21
C GLY A 258 14.29 14.19 -1.27
N ILE A 259 14.09 14.33 0.05
CA ILE A 259 14.62 13.39 1.05
C ILE A 259 14.10 11.97 0.81
N ARG A 260 12.79 11.80 0.58
CA ARG A 260 12.20 10.49 0.27
C ARG A 260 12.75 9.91 -1.04
N ALA A 261 12.92 10.75 -2.06
CA ALA A 261 13.48 10.35 -3.34
C ALA A 261 14.95 9.92 -3.22
N ILE A 262 15.75 10.57 -2.37
CA ILE A 262 17.13 10.15 -2.03
C ILE A 262 17.13 8.74 -1.43
N GLY A 263 16.25 8.47 -0.46
CA GLY A 263 16.10 7.14 0.14
C GLY A 263 15.79 6.07 -0.91
N LEU A 264 14.85 6.35 -1.82
CA LEU A 264 14.44 5.44 -2.89
C LEU A 264 15.52 5.26 -3.98
N LEU A 265 16.30 6.31 -4.29
CA LEU A 265 17.45 6.23 -5.20
C LEU A 265 18.52 5.29 -4.64
N GLY A 266 18.72 5.31 -3.32
CA GLY A 266 19.54 4.33 -2.63
C GLY A 266 21.04 4.63 -2.62
N ASP A 267 21.51 5.80 -3.04
CA ASP A 267 22.96 6.08 -3.13
C ASP A 267 23.54 6.52 -1.77
N PRO A 268 24.55 5.79 -1.23
CA PRO A 268 25.24 6.17 0.01
C PRO A 268 25.90 7.55 -0.02
N LEU A 269 26.16 8.13 -1.20
CA LEU A 269 26.73 9.47 -1.36
C LEU A 269 25.93 10.55 -0.60
N SER A 270 24.61 10.39 -0.51
CA SER A 270 23.72 11.35 0.15
C SER A 270 23.62 11.17 1.66
N VAL A 271 24.18 10.10 2.23
CA VAL A 271 24.03 9.79 3.66
C VAL A 271 24.57 10.89 4.58
N PRO A 272 25.76 11.46 4.37
CA PRO A 272 26.22 12.58 5.20
C PRO A 272 25.28 13.79 5.19
N TRP A 273 24.64 14.06 4.05
CA TRP A 273 23.65 15.14 3.93
C TRP A 273 22.34 14.79 4.64
N LEU A 274 21.87 13.53 4.56
CA LEU A 274 20.70 13.08 5.31
C LEU A 274 20.91 13.24 6.82
N ILE A 275 22.10 12.90 7.34
CA ILE A 275 22.45 13.09 8.76
C ILE A 275 22.40 14.59 9.14
N GLN A 276 22.77 15.50 8.24
CA GLN A 276 22.60 16.93 8.47
C GLN A 276 21.10 17.29 8.56
N GLN A 277 20.25 16.76 7.67
CA GLN A 277 18.81 17.00 7.71
C GLN A 277 18.15 16.45 8.98
N MET A 278 18.73 15.45 9.64
CA MET A 278 18.23 14.92 10.92
C MET A 278 18.26 15.94 12.07
N HIS A 279 19.02 17.03 11.93
CA HIS A 279 19.04 18.11 12.92
C HIS A 279 17.86 19.08 12.77
N ASP A 280 17.16 19.07 11.64
CA ASP A 280 16.03 19.95 11.37
C ASP A 280 14.71 19.21 11.62
N LEU A 281 13.99 19.59 12.69
CA LEU A 281 12.85 18.82 13.22
C LEU A 281 11.76 18.47 12.19
N PRO A 282 11.34 19.37 11.27
CA PRO A 282 10.36 19.06 10.23
C PRO A 282 10.81 17.99 9.22
N TYR A 283 12.12 17.74 9.12
CA TYR A 283 12.71 16.80 8.17
C TYR A 283 13.40 15.62 8.85
N ALA A 284 13.53 15.64 10.18
CA ALA A 284 14.37 14.71 10.89
C ALA A 284 13.92 13.25 10.69
N ARG A 285 12.65 12.97 10.98
CA ARG A 285 12.07 11.62 10.88
C ARG A 285 12.11 11.07 9.45
N VAL A 286 11.74 11.87 8.46
CA VAL A 286 11.81 11.45 7.04
C VAL A 286 13.26 11.25 6.56
N ALA A 287 14.23 12.01 7.09
CA ALA A 287 15.65 11.77 6.81
C ALA A 287 16.15 10.47 7.48
N GLY A 288 15.69 10.17 8.69
CA GLY A 288 15.90 8.89 9.39
C GLY A 288 15.34 7.70 8.60
N GLU A 289 14.12 7.82 8.06
CA GLU A 289 13.51 6.81 7.20
C GLU A 289 14.34 6.59 5.92
N ALA A 290 14.76 7.66 5.24
CA ALA A 290 15.59 7.58 4.04
C ALA A 290 16.95 6.93 4.33
N PHE A 291 17.57 7.27 5.47
CA PHE A 291 18.80 6.64 5.93
C PHE A 291 18.63 5.14 6.17
N SER A 292 17.56 4.75 6.86
CA SER A 292 17.23 3.34 7.14
C SER A 292 16.99 2.56 5.84
N LEU A 293 16.30 3.17 4.87
CA LEU A 293 16.04 2.58 3.55
C LEU A 293 17.33 2.32 2.76
N ILE A 294 18.32 3.21 2.82
CA ILE A 294 19.62 3.04 2.15
C ILE A 294 20.47 1.99 2.88
N THR A 295 20.64 2.17 4.19
CA THR A 295 21.67 1.47 4.98
C THR A 295 21.20 0.16 5.60
N GLY A 296 19.89 -0.03 5.76
CA GLY A 296 19.31 -1.14 6.49
C GLY A 296 19.44 -1.03 8.00
N ALA A 297 19.94 0.09 8.52
CA ALA A 297 19.94 0.37 9.95
C ALA A 297 18.50 0.58 10.42
N ASP A 298 18.05 -0.25 11.35
CA ASP A 298 16.81 -0.02 12.08
C ASP A 298 17.12 0.86 13.29
N LEU A 299 16.55 2.08 13.31
CA LEU A 299 16.94 3.09 14.29
C LEU A 299 16.58 2.68 15.72
N ALA A 300 15.44 2.05 15.94
CA ALA A 300 15.01 1.61 17.26
C ALA A 300 15.84 0.40 17.72
N LEU A 301 16.02 -0.61 16.84
CA LEU A 301 16.79 -1.81 17.19
C LEU A 301 18.27 -1.54 17.50
N LEU A 302 18.83 -0.49 16.91
CA LEU A 302 20.23 -0.11 17.05
C LEU A 302 20.46 1.03 18.07
N ASP A 303 19.43 1.43 18.81
CA ASP A 303 19.48 2.56 19.77
C ASP A 303 19.99 3.87 19.13
N LEU A 304 19.56 4.14 17.89
CA LEU A 304 19.94 5.31 17.09
C LEU A 304 18.86 6.40 17.09
N GLU A 305 17.90 6.33 18.01
CA GLU A 305 16.83 7.28 18.19
C GLU A 305 17.00 8.12 19.47
N LEU A 306 16.39 9.30 19.49
CA LEU A 306 16.39 10.17 20.66
C LEU A 306 15.58 9.55 21.79
N GLN A 307 16.21 9.45 22.97
CA GLN A 307 15.55 9.00 24.20
C GLN A 307 14.60 10.06 24.78
N VAL A 308 14.90 11.34 24.53
CA VAL A 308 14.06 12.47 24.91
C VAL A 308 13.49 13.06 23.64
N LEU A 309 12.17 12.94 23.49
CA LEU A 309 11.48 13.42 22.30
C LEU A 309 11.54 14.96 22.23
N PRO A 310 11.83 15.54 21.06
CA PRO A 310 11.75 16.97 20.85
C PRO A 310 10.33 17.49 21.09
N ASP A 311 10.22 18.71 21.61
CA ASP A 311 8.96 19.44 21.67
C ASP A 311 8.63 19.98 20.27
N PHE A 312 7.97 19.14 19.47
CA PHE A 312 7.63 19.41 18.08
C PHE A 312 6.26 18.81 17.75
N ASP A 313 5.27 19.70 17.63
CA ASP A 313 3.89 19.31 17.32
C ASP A 313 3.47 19.92 15.97
N VAL A 314 3.10 19.05 15.03
CA VAL A 314 2.61 19.41 13.68
C VAL A 314 1.17 18.91 13.49
N GLY A 315 0.65 18.15 14.46
CA GLY A 315 -0.70 17.59 14.42
C GLY A 315 -1.78 18.60 14.81
N PRO A 316 -3.07 18.21 14.70
CA PRO A 316 -4.14 18.96 15.34
C PRO A 316 -3.93 18.96 16.85
N ASN A 317 -4.12 20.11 17.49
CA ASN A 317 -4.19 20.22 18.94
C ASN A 317 -5.65 20.09 19.42
N ASP A 318 -5.85 20.12 20.73
CA ASP A 318 -7.19 20.04 21.35
C ASP A 318 -7.99 21.36 21.23
N ASP A 319 -7.50 22.38 20.51
CA ASP A 319 -8.22 23.64 20.31
C ASP A 319 -9.22 23.47 19.15
N PRO A 320 -10.55 23.48 19.42
CA PRO A 320 -11.56 23.34 18.38
C PRO A 320 -11.59 24.52 17.38
N GLU A 321 -10.92 25.63 17.69
CA GLU A 321 -10.78 26.79 16.81
C GLU A 321 -9.46 26.77 16.00
N ASP A 322 -8.57 25.78 16.21
CA ASP A 322 -7.36 25.64 15.40
C ASP A 322 -7.70 25.13 13.99
N PRO A 323 -7.34 25.87 12.92
CA PRO A 323 -7.60 25.44 11.56
C PRO A 323 -6.73 24.25 11.11
N ASN A 324 -5.68 23.88 11.85
CA ASN A 324 -4.78 22.78 11.51
C ASN A 324 -5.37 21.42 11.91
N VAL A 325 -6.17 20.82 11.02
CA VAL A 325 -6.67 19.44 11.17
C VAL A 325 -5.72 18.38 10.58
N SER A 326 -4.50 18.77 10.22
CA SER A 326 -3.55 17.92 9.50
C SER A 326 -2.86 16.95 10.47
N MET A 327 -3.09 15.65 10.31
CA MET A 327 -2.30 14.65 11.04
C MET A 327 -0.83 14.73 10.65
N ASP A 328 0.06 14.52 11.63
CA ASP A 328 1.49 14.45 11.40
C ASP A 328 1.84 13.26 10.50
N PRO A 329 2.41 13.47 9.30
CA PRO A 329 2.71 12.39 8.36
C PRO A 329 3.84 11.45 8.82
N ASP A 330 4.58 11.84 9.87
CA ASP A 330 5.72 11.13 10.43
C ASP A 330 5.48 10.66 11.87
N GLU A 331 4.26 10.78 12.42
CA GLU A 331 3.90 10.39 13.81
C GLU A 331 4.49 9.02 14.19
N ASP A 332 4.42 8.11 13.25
CA ASP A 332 4.81 6.71 13.33
C ASP A 332 6.30 6.42 13.07
N LEU A 333 7.13 7.44 12.85
CA LEU A 333 8.57 7.33 12.60
C LEU A 333 9.38 7.69 13.86
N PRO A 334 10.48 6.97 14.12
CA PRO A 334 11.37 7.29 15.24
C PRO A 334 12.09 8.61 15.00
N TRP A 335 12.31 9.36 16.09
CA TRP A 335 13.13 10.56 16.07
C TRP A 335 14.61 10.19 16.01
N PRO A 336 15.34 10.41 14.90
CA PRO A 336 16.74 10.01 14.81
C PRO A 336 17.64 10.82 15.75
N ASP A 337 18.62 10.16 16.36
CA ASP A 337 19.76 10.84 17.02
C ASP A 337 20.88 11.05 15.98
N PRO A 338 21.11 12.29 15.50
CA PRO A 338 22.10 12.53 14.44
C PRO A 338 23.53 12.20 14.88
N ALA A 339 23.86 12.33 16.16
CA ALA A 339 25.21 12.10 16.67
C ALA A 339 25.50 10.59 16.80
N ALA A 340 24.54 9.82 17.32
CA ALA A 340 24.61 8.37 17.35
C ALA A 340 24.68 7.79 15.94
N ILE A 341 23.83 8.28 15.03
CA ILE A 341 23.80 7.85 13.63
C ILE A 341 25.10 8.20 12.91
N ALA A 342 25.68 9.39 13.13
CA ALA A 342 26.97 9.75 12.55
C ALA A 342 28.09 8.80 13.00
N THR A 343 28.09 8.42 14.29
CA THR A 343 29.05 7.46 14.85
C THR A 343 28.89 6.07 14.24
N TRP A 344 27.64 5.61 14.13
CA TRP A 344 27.31 4.36 13.46
C TRP A 344 27.76 4.36 12.00
N TRP A 345 27.51 5.46 11.28
CA TRP A 345 27.88 5.65 9.88
C TRP A 345 29.39 5.58 9.66
N CYS A 346 30.18 6.20 10.53
CA CYS A 346 31.65 6.12 10.44
C CYS A 346 32.18 4.68 10.54
N THR A 347 31.47 3.80 11.24
CA THR A 347 31.87 2.41 11.46
C THR A 347 31.36 1.48 10.35
N HIS A 348 30.16 1.71 9.83
CA HIS A 348 29.49 0.78 8.90
C HIS A 348 29.47 1.27 7.45
N GLY A 349 29.58 2.58 7.20
CA GLY A 349 29.38 3.17 5.88
C GLY A 349 30.41 2.74 4.84
N ALA A 350 31.61 2.31 5.27
CA ALA A 350 32.67 1.85 4.37
C ALA A 350 32.29 0.61 3.52
N SER A 351 31.31 -0.19 3.96
CA SER A 351 30.82 -1.35 3.19
C SER A 351 29.85 -0.97 2.07
N LEU A 352 29.32 0.26 2.07
CA LEU A 352 28.34 0.73 1.10
C LEU A 352 29.02 1.58 0.04
N GLN A 353 29.12 1.05 -1.17
CA GLN A 353 29.82 1.72 -2.26
C GLN A 353 29.00 2.92 -2.79
N THR A 354 29.59 4.10 -2.78
CA THR A 354 29.00 5.31 -3.37
C THR A 354 28.85 5.17 -4.88
N GLY A 355 27.82 5.80 -5.45
CA GLY A 355 27.51 5.69 -6.88
C GLY A 355 26.78 4.39 -7.27
N ILE A 356 26.62 3.46 -6.34
CA ILE A 356 25.82 2.25 -6.50
C ILE A 356 24.56 2.36 -5.62
N SER A 357 23.39 2.10 -6.20
CA SER A 357 22.14 2.08 -5.46
C SER A 357 22.08 0.88 -4.51
N HIS A 358 21.77 1.15 -3.25
CA HIS A 358 21.54 0.18 -2.19
C HIS A 358 20.08 0.22 -1.73
N MET A 359 19.64 -0.86 -1.10
CA MET A 359 18.39 -0.94 -0.36
C MET A 359 18.63 -1.88 0.81
N LEU A 360 18.33 -1.39 2.02
CA LEU A 360 18.56 -2.08 3.28
C LEU A 360 19.99 -2.63 3.40
N GLY A 361 20.97 -1.78 3.06
CA GLY A 361 22.40 -2.11 3.19
C GLY A 361 22.95 -3.05 2.12
N ARG A 362 22.15 -3.41 1.12
CA ARG A 362 22.52 -4.34 0.04
C ARG A 362 22.44 -3.63 -1.30
N GLN A 363 23.39 -3.89 -2.20
CA GLN A 363 23.28 -3.42 -3.58
C GLN A 363 21.95 -3.87 -4.20
N GLN A 364 21.25 -2.94 -4.85
CA GLN A 364 19.97 -3.22 -5.50
C GLN A 364 20.11 -4.34 -6.54
N SER A 365 19.36 -5.41 -6.32
CA SER A 365 19.28 -6.61 -7.16
C SER A 365 17.94 -7.29 -6.92
N GLU A 366 17.57 -8.24 -7.77
CA GLU A 366 16.40 -9.08 -7.53
C GLU A 366 16.41 -9.70 -6.11
N SER A 367 17.57 -10.23 -5.68
CA SER A 367 17.72 -10.85 -4.36
C SER A 367 17.55 -9.87 -3.19
N SER A 368 18.03 -8.63 -3.31
CA SER A 368 17.89 -7.63 -2.26
C SER A 368 16.44 -7.16 -2.13
N PHE A 369 15.71 -7.04 -3.25
CA PHE A 369 14.28 -6.71 -3.21
C PHE A 369 13.45 -7.83 -2.60
N LEU A 370 13.72 -9.10 -2.94
CA LEU A 370 13.08 -10.24 -2.29
C LEU A 370 13.37 -10.30 -0.78
N HIS A 371 14.61 -9.97 -0.38
CA HIS A 371 14.97 -9.84 1.03
C HIS A 371 14.16 -8.72 1.71
N ALA A 372 14.08 -7.54 1.09
CA ALA A 372 13.30 -6.42 1.61
C ALA A 372 11.81 -6.73 1.71
N LEU A 373 11.23 -7.47 0.75
CA LEU A 373 9.82 -7.90 0.84
C LEU A 373 9.55 -8.83 2.01
N ALA A 374 10.54 -9.62 2.42
CA ALA A 374 10.43 -10.59 3.51
C ALA A 374 10.80 -10.03 4.88
N ARG A 375 11.68 -9.01 4.95
CA ARG A 375 12.30 -8.55 6.20
C ARG A 375 12.23 -7.05 6.46
N GLY A 376 11.86 -6.26 5.46
CA GLY A 376 11.76 -4.81 5.61
C GLY A 376 10.47 -4.39 6.28
N GLN A 377 10.42 -3.13 6.71
CA GLN A 377 9.19 -2.49 7.18
C GLN A 377 8.30 -2.09 5.98
N GLN A 378 7.01 -1.84 6.20
CA GLN A 378 6.00 -1.88 5.14
C GLN A 378 6.22 -0.87 4.00
N ARG A 379 6.68 0.35 4.29
CA ARG A 379 7.05 1.31 3.22
C ARG A 379 8.27 0.84 2.41
N GLN A 380 9.24 0.19 3.06
CA GLN A 380 10.38 -0.44 2.39
C GLN A 380 9.91 -1.62 1.51
N ARG A 381 8.97 -2.44 2.01
CA ARG A 381 8.36 -3.54 1.25
C ARG A 381 7.61 -3.03 0.01
N ILE A 382 6.87 -1.93 0.13
CA ILE A 382 6.19 -1.28 -1.02
C ILE A 382 7.20 -0.83 -2.07
N ALA A 383 8.26 -0.13 -1.67
CA ALA A 383 9.32 0.30 -2.57
C ALA A 383 9.99 -0.90 -3.27
N ALA A 384 10.27 -1.96 -2.52
CA ALA A 384 10.85 -3.20 -3.05
C ALA A 384 9.94 -3.87 -4.08
N ALA A 385 8.62 -3.93 -3.84
CA ALA A 385 7.66 -4.50 -4.78
C ALA A 385 7.64 -3.74 -6.12
N CYS A 386 7.66 -2.39 -6.07
CA CYS A 386 7.72 -1.55 -7.26
C CYS A 386 9.02 -1.76 -8.05
N ALA A 387 10.16 -1.89 -7.36
CA ALA A 387 11.48 -2.04 -7.96
C ALA A 387 11.77 -3.45 -8.49
N LEU A 388 11.30 -4.50 -7.79
CA LEU A 388 11.43 -5.91 -8.20
C LEU A 388 10.79 -6.16 -9.57
N ALA A 389 9.72 -5.44 -9.89
CA ALA A 389 9.02 -5.51 -11.16
C ALA A 389 9.92 -5.29 -12.40
N ARG A 390 11.04 -4.58 -12.25
CA ARG A 390 12.05 -4.39 -13.31
C ARG A 390 12.82 -5.67 -13.63
N TRP A 391 13.07 -6.48 -12.60
CA TRP A 391 13.81 -7.73 -12.69
C TRP A 391 12.90 -8.89 -13.09
N GLN A 392 11.62 -8.80 -12.75
CA GLN A 392 10.59 -9.78 -13.10
C GLN A 392 9.53 -9.12 -14.01
N PRO A 393 9.85 -8.93 -15.31
CA PRO A 393 8.99 -8.20 -16.24
C PRO A 393 7.62 -8.85 -16.48
N ASP A 394 7.56 -10.18 -16.41
CA ASP A 394 6.36 -10.96 -16.77
C ASP A 394 5.61 -11.52 -15.54
N GLN A 395 6.07 -11.18 -14.33
CA GLN A 395 5.38 -11.55 -13.10
C GLN A 395 4.50 -10.41 -12.61
N ALA A 396 3.30 -10.74 -12.16
CA ALA A 396 2.42 -9.81 -11.48
C ALA A 396 3.10 -9.19 -10.25
N LEU A 397 2.71 -7.97 -9.87
CA LEU A 397 3.33 -7.27 -8.75
C LEU A 397 3.10 -7.99 -7.42
N PHE A 398 4.10 -8.01 -6.55
CA PHE A 398 3.93 -8.55 -5.21
C PHE A 398 2.83 -7.78 -4.43
N PRO A 399 1.82 -8.45 -3.85
CA PRO A 399 0.71 -7.79 -3.19
C PRO A 399 1.03 -7.44 -1.73
N THR A 400 1.79 -6.38 -1.49
CA THR A 400 2.24 -5.96 -0.13
C THR A 400 1.11 -5.63 0.85
N ASN A 401 -0.11 -5.43 0.37
CA ASN A 401 -1.30 -5.11 1.16
C ASN A 401 -2.31 -6.26 1.27
N ALA A 402 -1.99 -7.44 0.76
CA ALA A 402 -2.80 -8.65 1.00
C ALA A 402 -2.61 -9.12 2.46
N PRO A 403 -3.49 -9.99 3.00
CA PRO A 403 -3.23 -10.63 4.29
C PRO A 403 -1.85 -11.30 4.32
N ALA A 404 -1.15 -11.21 5.45
CA ALA A 404 0.21 -11.70 5.66
C ALA A 404 0.36 -13.16 5.24
N ARG A 405 -0.65 -14.02 5.50
CA ARG A 405 -0.69 -15.42 5.04
C ARG A 405 -0.51 -15.57 3.52
N ARG A 406 -1.15 -14.70 2.73
CA ARG A 406 -1.03 -14.70 1.27
C ARG A 406 0.33 -14.17 0.84
N GLN A 407 0.81 -13.11 1.48
CA GLN A 407 2.13 -12.54 1.21
C GLN A 407 3.24 -13.57 1.46
N MET A 408 3.17 -14.31 2.58
CA MET A 408 4.10 -15.40 2.91
C MET A 408 4.05 -16.54 1.89
N SER A 409 2.86 -16.94 1.43
CA SER A 409 2.70 -17.95 0.38
C SER A 409 3.33 -17.52 -0.95
N CYS A 410 3.12 -16.26 -1.35
CA CYS A 410 3.76 -15.67 -2.52
C CYS A 410 5.29 -15.68 -2.40
N LEU A 411 5.85 -15.25 -1.25
CA LEU A 411 7.30 -15.24 -1.01
C LEU A 411 7.89 -16.65 -1.12
N ARG A 412 7.26 -17.66 -0.52
CA ARG A 412 7.71 -19.07 -0.62
C ARG A 412 7.74 -19.54 -2.07
N THR A 413 6.75 -19.16 -2.87
CA THR A 413 6.68 -19.52 -4.29
C THR A 413 7.78 -18.84 -5.10
N MET A 414 8.10 -17.58 -4.79
CA MET A 414 9.14 -16.80 -5.49
C MET A 414 10.55 -17.23 -5.10
N GLN A 415 10.74 -17.75 -3.89
CA GLN A 415 12.03 -18.24 -3.38
C GLN A 415 12.29 -19.72 -3.69
N ALA A 416 11.26 -20.47 -4.13
CA ALA A 416 11.45 -21.84 -4.57
C ALA A 416 12.42 -21.85 -5.77
N PRO A 417 13.48 -22.68 -5.76
CA PRO A 417 14.35 -22.82 -6.92
C PRO A 417 13.46 -23.20 -8.12
N HIS A 418 13.76 -22.65 -9.31
CA HIS A 418 13.05 -22.92 -10.57
C HIS A 418 13.06 -24.43 -10.92
N GLN A 419 12.29 -25.24 -10.22
CA GLN A 419 11.91 -26.57 -10.62
C GLN A 419 10.70 -26.38 -11.54
N HIS A 420 11.00 -26.38 -12.83
CA HIS A 420 10.09 -26.55 -13.97
C HIS A 420 8.67 -26.01 -13.76
N ARG A 421 8.44 -24.77 -14.21
CA ARG A 421 7.11 -24.44 -14.75
C ARG A 421 7.08 -24.90 -16.21
N PRO A 422 6.09 -25.71 -16.63
CA PRO A 422 5.96 -26.19 -18.00
C PRO A 422 5.73 -25.06 -19.01
#